data_AF-A0AAJ5RK00-F1
#
_entry.id   AF-A0AAJ5RK00-F1
#
_cell.length_a   1.000
_cell.length_b   1.000
_cell.length_c   1.000
_cell.angle_alpha   90.00
_cell.angle_beta   90.00
_cell.angle_gamma   90.00
#
_symmetry.space_group_name_H-M   'P 1'
#
loop_
_entity.id
_entity.type
_entity.pdbx_description
1 polymer ?
#
loop_
_entity_poly.entity_id
_entity_poly.type
_entity_poly.pdbx_seq_one_letter_code
_entity_poly.pdbx_strand_id
1 'polypeptide(L)'
;MKYFMLVNNNAASPIYLDGVLHESFNEDKYEEGMSYNWNRPFIEQMEFPKELWLITRSKIQFDYYENFFGHIISEKFLSSMDQINVLQDYVIANLHVVSTKGKPKVKDSFCFIKCIKRHALVDYDKSEYLTREVPSNAKLKVDGSFVDKYIRLVLKDTDLDLFQLNDLKLGRYLFGSEKFKSLCEKGNLKGIQFMELELVPNYLQSIV
;
A
#
# COMPACT_ATOMS: atom_id res chain seq x y z
N MET A 1 -3.97 0.19 -21.80
CA MET A 1 -3.59 -1.00 -21.00
C MET A 1 -4.62 -1.21 -19.89
N LYS A 2 -4.95 -2.44 -19.47
CA LYS A 2 -5.87 -2.69 -18.35
C LYS A 2 -5.09 -2.66 -17.03
N TYR A 3 -5.66 -1.98 -16.03
CA TYR A 3 -5.10 -1.85 -14.69
C TYR A 3 -6.07 -2.33 -13.62
N PHE A 4 -5.50 -2.70 -12.48
CA PHE A 4 -6.21 -3.18 -11.31
C PHE A 4 -5.70 -2.48 -10.07
N MET A 5 -6.59 -2.12 -9.15
CA MET A 5 -6.21 -1.71 -7.80
C MET A 5 -5.95 -2.95 -6.95
N LEU A 6 -4.82 -3.00 -6.26
CA LEU A 6 -4.48 -4.10 -5.36
C LEU A 6 -5.03 -3.82 -3.97
N VAL A 7 -5.90 -4.71 -3.50
CA VAL A 7 -6.46 -4.68 -2.15
C VAL A 7 -6.17 -5.98 -1.41
N ASN A 8 -6.21 -5.94 -0.08
CA ASN A 8 -6.03 -7.13 0.74
C ASN A 8 -7.16 -8.13 0.48
N ASN A 9 -6.81 -9.35 0.12
CA ASN A 9 -7.77 -10.43 -0.01
C ASN A 9 -8.12 -10.97 1.39
N ASN A 10 -9.27 -10.55 1.91
CA ASN A 10 -9.75 -10.91 3.25
C ASN A 10 -10.06 -12.41 3.45
N ALA A 11 -10.19 -13.20 2.37
CA ALA A 11 -10.34 -14.64 2.48
C ALA A 11 -9.00 -15.37 2.67
N ALA A 12 -7.90 -14.77 2.20
CA ALA A 12 -6.55 -15.36 2.22
C ALA A 12 -5.58 -14.65 3.18
N SER A 13 -5.97 -13.49 3.71
CA SER A 13 -5.19 -12.64 4.61
C SER A 13 -6.01 -12.27 5.85
N PRO A 14 -5.36 -11.94 6.98
CA PRO A 14 -6.09 -11.43 8.13
C PRO A 14 -6.84 -10.14 7.75
N ILE A 15 -8.15 -10.08 8.06
CA ILE A 15 -8.97 -8.87 7.87
C ILE A 15 -8.33 -7.67 8.58
N TYR A 16 -7.74 -7.92 9.76
CA TYR A 16 -6.96 -6.97 10.52
C TYR A 16 -5.61 -7.57 10.91
N LEU A 17 -4.54 -6.93 10.47
CA LEU A 17 -3.18 -7.24 10.90
C LEU A 17 -2.89 -6.53 12.23
N ASP A 18 -3.10 -7.24 13.34
CA ASP A 18 -2.80 -6.77 14.69
C ASP A 18 -1.28 -6.78 14.92
N GLY A 19 -0.64 -5.65 14.64
CA GLY A 19 0.79 -5.46 14.83
C GLY A 19 1.24 -4.01 14.72
N VAL A 20 2.52 -3.80 15.02
CA VAL A 20 3.20 -2.51 14.94
C VAL A 20 4.53 -2.66 14.20
N LEU A 21 5.00 -1.58 13.57
CA LEU A 21 6.31 -1.48 12.95
C LEU A 21 7.25 -0.64 13.80
N HIS A 22 8.44 -1.17 14.09
CA HIS A 22 9.50 -0.46 14.81
C HIS A 22 10.86 -0.63 14.17
N GLU A 23 11.75 0.33 14.40
CA GLU A 23 13.16 0.28 13.97
C GLU A 23 14.03 -0.65 14.84
N SER A 24 13.48 -1.18 15.93
CA SER A 24 14.13 -2.16 16.80
C SER A 24 13.09 -3.01 17.55
N PHE A 25 13.54 -4.10 18.15
CA PHE A 25 12.70 -4.96 18.97
C PHE A 25 13.04 -4.84 20.47
N ASN A 26 12.00 -4.68 21.29
CA ASN A 26 11.95 -5.09 22.68
C ASN A 26 10.49 -5.54 23.00
N GLU A 27 10.26 -6.17 24.17
CA GLU A 27 8.92 -6.70 24.50
C GLU A 27 7.85 -5.62 24.75
N ASP A 28 8.26 -4.39 25.06
CA ASP A 28 7.36 -3.27 25.37
C ASP A 28 6.89 -2.53 24.09
N LYS A 29 7.66 -2.60 23.00
CA LYS A 29 7.37 -1.92 21.72
C LYS A 29 5.99 -2.19 21.17
N TYR A 30 5.46 -3.40 21.38
CA TYR A 30 4.11 -3.72 20.91
C TYR A 30 3.04 -2.81 21.53
N GLU A 31 3.19 -2.46 22.81
CA GLU A 31 2.23 -1.61 23.54
C GLU A 31 2.55 -0.11 23.36
N GLU A 32 3.80 0.27 23.05
CA GLU A 32 4.19 1.67 22.78
C GLU A 32 3.50 2.27 21.55
N GLY A 33 3.14 1.45 20.56
CA GLY A 33 2.58 1.90 19.29
C GLY A 33 3.61 2.61 18.39
N MET A 34 3.18 3.03 17.19
CA MET A 34 4.09 3.61 16.20
C MET A 34 4.10 5.14 16.26
N SER A 35 5.28 5.74 16.43
CA SER A 35 5.46 7.20 16.54
C SER A 35 6.59 7.75 15.66
N TYR A 36 6.84 7.13 14.51
CA TYR A 36 7.94 7.48 13.61
C TYR A 36 7.54 8.49 12.53
N ASN A 37 8.48 9.37 12.16
CA ASN A 37 8.26 10.37 11.12
C ASN A 37 8.08 9.76 9.72
N TRP A 38 8.77 8.66 9.41
CA TRP A 38 8.62 7.94 8.14
C TRP A 38 7.28 7.17 8.06
N ASN A 39 6.62 6.94 9.19
CA ASN A 39 5.30 6.30 9.28
C ASN A 39 4.18 7.35 9.18
N ARG A 40 4.20 8.12 8.09
CA ARG A 40 3.16 9.12 7.76
C ARG A 40 2.62 8.89 6.36
N PRO A 41 1.36 9.26 6.07
CA PRO A 41 0.79 9.09 4.73
C PRO A 41 1.58 9.79 3.62
N PHE A 42 2.26 10.89 3.93
CA PHE A 42 3.11 11.62 3.01
C PHE A 42 4.51 11.70 3.62
N ILE A 43 5.51 11.31 2.84
CA ILE A 43 6.91 11.45 3.20
C ILE A 43 7.59 12.32 2.14
N GLU A 44 8.29 13.35 2.58
CA GLU A 44 9.31 14.00 1.74
C GLU A 44 10.55 13.11 1.72
N GLN A 45 11.52 13.39 0.83
CA GLN A 45 12.81 12.67 0.83
C GLN A 45 13.46 12.77 2.22
N MET A 46 13.31 11.71 3.00
CA MET A 46 13.87 11.57 4.34
C MET A 46 14.56 10.21 4.44
N GLU A 47 15.48 10.08 5.40
CA GLU A 47 16.10 8.79 5.66
C GLU A 47 15.03 7.77 6.06
N PHE A 48 15.01 6.65 5.32
CA PHE A 48 14.13 5.53 5.58
C PHE A 48 14.93 4.40 6.25
N PRO A 49 14.39 3.75 7.29
CA PRO A 49 15.08 2.64 7.95
C PRO A 49 15.38 1.51 6.95
N LYS A 50 16.56 0.90 7.08
CA LYS A 50 16.92 -0.28 6.26
C LYS A 50 16.34 -1.57 6.82
N GLU A 51 16.05 -1.60 8.12
CA GLU A 51 15.50 -2.74 8.84
C GLU A 51 14.34 -2.28 9.71
N LEU A 52 13.30 -3.10 9.77
CA LEU A 52 12.11 -2.90 10.58
C LEU A 52 11.70 -4.23 11.23
N TRP A 53 11.00 -4.14 12.36
CA TRP A 53 10.37 -5.24 13.05
C TRP A 53 8.86 -5.09 12.97
N LEU A 54 8.19 -6.06 12.34
CA LEU A 54 6.75 -6.24 12.48
C LEU A 54 6.50 -7.11 13.72
N ILE A 55 6.08 -6.46 14.80
CA ILE A 55 5.73 -7.13 16.05
C ILE A 55 4.22 -7.37 16.03
N THR A 56 3.79 -8.63 15.93
CA THR A 56 2.38 -8.95 15.63
C THR A 56 1.84 -10.18 16.34
N ARG A 57 0.55 -10.15 16.67
CA ARG A 57 -0.22 -11.31 17.17
C ARG A 57 -0.84 -12.12 16.01
N SER A 58 -1.11 -11.51 14.88
CA SER A 58 -1.69 -12.17 13.69
C SER A 58 -0.76 -13.19 13.03
N LYS A 59 -1.34 -14.20 12.40
CA LYS A 59 -0.60 -15.10 11.50
C LYS A 59 -0.30 -14.38 10.19
N ILE A 60 0.88 -14.61 9.63
CA ILE A 60 1.27 -14.09 8.31
C ILE A 60 1.17 -15.24 7.30
N GLN A 61 0.24 -15.13 6.35
CA GLN A 61 -0.06 -16.15 5.34
C GLN A 61 -0.33 -15.52 3.96
N PHE A 62 0.27 -14.36 3.71
CA PHE A 62 0.11 -13.56 2.49
C PHE A 62 1.48 -13.21 1.90
N ASP A 63 1.51 -12.86 0.62
CA ASP A 63 2.67 -12.32 -0.07
C ASP A 63 2.59 -10.79 -0.23
N TYR A 64 1.41 -10.21 0.01
CA TYR A 64 1.15 -8.77 -0.02
C TYR A 64 0.13 -8.39 1.04
N TYR A 65 0.38 -7.27 1.71
CA TYR A 65 -0.58 -6.65 2.62
C TYR A 65 -0.39 -5.13 2.67
N GLU A 66 -1.43 -4.38 2.33
CA GLU A 66 -1.52 -2.93 2.49
C GLU A 66 -1.86 -2.60 3.95
N ASN A 67 -0.91 -1.95 4.65
CA ASN A 67 -1.13 -1.39 5.99
C ASN A 67 0.04 -0.46 6.37
N PHE A 68 -0.06 0.23 7.51
CA PHE A 68 1.01 1.07 8.07
C PHE A 68 1.50 2.18 7.13
N PHE A 69 0.60 2.68 6.28
CA PHE A 69 0.91 3.65 5.22
C PHE A 69 2.02 3.19 4.27
N GLY A 70 2.03 1.90 3.96
CA GLY A 70 2.91 1.26 2.98
C GLY A 70 2.43 -0.15 2.67
N HIS A 71 3.34 -1.03 2.29
CA HIS A 71 3.02 -2.40 1.90
C HIS A 71 4.02 -3.38 2.46
N ILE A 72 3.52 -4.44 3.10
CA ILE A 72 4.32 -5.60 3.48
C ILE A 72 4.30 -6.56 2.30
N ILE A 73 5.47 -6.93 1.80
CA ILE A 73 5.62 -7.80 0.64
C ILE A 73 6.57 -8.94 0.94
N SER A 74 6.29 -10.13 0.42
CA SER A 74 7.23 -11.25 0.46
C SER A 74 8.30 -11.11 -0.62
N GLU A 75 9.37 -11.89 -0.49
CA GLU A 75 10.40 -12.02 -1.53
C GLU A 75 9.83 -12.45 -2.89
N LYS A 76 8.73 -13.21 -2.93
CA LYS A 76 8.07 -13.60 -4.18
C LYS A 76 7.41 -12.43 -4.88
N PHE A 77 6.77 -11.55 -4.10
CA PHE A 77 6.19 -10.31 -4.63
C PHE A 77 7.29 -9.39 -5.15
N LEU A 78 8.37 -9.23 -4.38
CA LEU A 78 9.54 -8.45 -4.82
C LEU A 78 10.16 -9.02 -6.11
N SER A 79 10.31 -10.34 -6.21
CA SER A 79 10.80 -10.99 -7.44
C SER A 79 9.88 -10.78 -8.65
N SER A 80 8.57 -10.62 -8.41
CA SER A 80 7.61 -10.28 -9.47
C SER A 80 7.73 -8.81 -9.90
N MET A 81 8.06 -7.92 -8.95
CA MET A 81 8.38 -6.52 -9.21
C MET A 81 9.63 -6.37 -10.10
N ASP A 82 10.69 -7.14 -9.85
CA ASP A 82 11.95 -7.01 -10.61
C ASP A 82 11.83 -7.37 -12.11
N GLN A 83 10.71 -8.00 -12.52
CA GLN A 83 10.45 -8.44 -13.89
C GLN A 83 9.64 -7.44 -14.72
N ILE A 84 9.24 -6.32 -14.12
CA ILE A 84 8.31 -5.37 -14.72
C ILE A 84 8.81 -3.93 -14.62
N ASN A 85 8.17 -3.03 -15.36
CA ASN A 85 8.45 -1.61 -15.23
C ASN A 85 7.78 -1.07 -13.95
N VAL A 86 8.49 -1.14 -12.83
CA VAL A 86 7.99 -0.71 -11.52
C VAL A 86 8.10 0.79 -11.30
N LEU A 87 7.34 1.25 -10.31
CA LEU A 87 7.53 2.48 -9.55
C LEU A 87 9.03 2.74 -9.32
N GLN A 88 9.55 3.86 -9.83
CA GLN A 88 11.00 4.15 -9.77
C GLN A 88 11.45 4.81 -8.45
N ASP A 89 10.50 5.21 -7.60
CA ASP A 89 10.75 6.05 -6.41
C ASP A 89 10.07 5.47 -5.15
N TYR A 90 10.43 4.24 -4.75
CA TYR A 90 10.05 3.65 -3.46
C TYR A 90 11.28 3.40 -2.58
N VAL A 91 11.03 3.35 -1.28
CA VAL A 91 12.00 2.86 -0.28
C VAL A 91 11.58 1.49 0.21
N ILE A 92 12.58 0.71 0.62
CA ILE A 92 12.43 -0.65 1.08
C ILE A 92 13.21 -0.85 2.37
N ALA A 93 12.61 -1.56 3.32
CA ALA A 93 13.24 -2.06 4.53
C ALA A 93 13.08 -3.57 4.60
N ASN A 94 14.12 -4.28 5.05
CA ASN A 94 13.98 -5.67 5.45
C ASN A 94 13.05 -5.75 6.67
N LEU A 95 12.18 -6.76 6.70
CA LEU A 95 11.15 -6.87 7.72
C LEU A 95 11.31 -8.15 8.55
N HIS A 96 11.70 -7.98 9.81
CA HIS A 96 11.71 -9.04 10.81
C HIS A 96 10.30 -9.22 11.36
N VAL A 97 9.63 -10.32 11.01
CA VAL A 97 8.29 -10.61 11.55
C VAL A 97 8.40 -11.46 12.81
N VAL A 98 8.04 -10.87 13.95
CA VAL A 98 8.18 -11.49 15.28
C VAL A 98 6.88 -11.43 16.08
N SER A 99 6.76 -12.32 17.06
CA SER A 99 5.72 -12.24 18.08
C SER A 99 6.04 -11.14 19.09
N THR A 100 5.09 -10.82 19.97
CA THR A 100 5.30 -9.89 21.09
C THR A 100 6.39 -10.35 22.07
N LYS A 101 6.86 -11.60 21.96
CA LYS A 101 7.98 -12.18 22.72
C LYS A 101 9.24 -12.36 21.87
N GLY A 102 9.33 -11.69 20.71
CA GLY A 102 10.52 -11.71 19.86
C GLY A 102 10.75 -13.00 19.09
N LYS A 103 9.82 -13.97 19.16
CA LYS A 103 9.95 -15.23 18.42
C LYS A 103 9.61 -15.00 16.95
N PRO A 104 10.47 -15.39 16.00
CA PRO A 104 10.16 -15.32 14.57
C PRO A 104 8.84 -16.02 14.24
N LYS A 105 8.00 -15.40 13.40
CA LYS A 105 6.68 -15.95 13.01
C LYS A 105 6.61 -16.49 11.59
N VAL A 106 7.59 -16.15 10.76
CA VAL A 106 7.69 -16.54 9.36
C VAL A 106 9.05 -17.17 9.11
N LYS A 107 9.10 -18.05 8.10
CA LYS A 107 10.36 -18.58 7.57
C LYS A 107 10.81 -17.80 6.34
N ASP A 108 9.86 -17.31 5.56
CA ASP A 108 10.12 -16.56 4.34
C ASP A 108 10.56 -15.13 4.65
N SER A 109 11.36 -14.56 3.74
CA SER A 109 11.81 -13.17 3.82
C SER A 109 10.68 -12.21 3.44
N PHE A 110 10.52 -11.16 4.24
CA PHE A 110 9.59 -10.08 3.98
C PHE A 110 10.32 -8.73 3.95
N CYS A 111 9.75 -7.81 3.20
CA CYS A 111 10.15 -6.42 3.18
C CYS A 111 8.94 -5.53 3.42
N PHE A 112 9.19 -4.33 3.92
CA PHE A 112 8.22 -3.25 3.93
C PHE A 112 8.63 -2.23 2.89
N ILE A 113 7.73 -1.92 1.95
CA ILE A 113 7.93 -0.91 0.92
C ILE A 113 7.03 0.28 1.13
N LYS A 114 7.52 1.45 0.74
CA LYS A 114 6.75 2.69 0.76
C LYS A 114 7.11 3.56 -0.42
N CYS A 115 6.10 3.99 -1.16
CA CYS A 115 6.29 4.88 -2.29
C CYS A 115 6.59 6.29 -1.77
N ILE A 116 7.70 6.89 -2.21
CA ILE A 116 8.02 8.28 -1.92
C ILE A 116 7.31 9.18 -2.92
N LYS A 117 7.39 8.83 -4.21
CA LYS A 117 6.75 9.58 -5.28
C LYS A 117 5.51 8.84 -5.78
N ARG A 118 4.43 9.60 -5.95
CA ARG A 118 3.17 9.11 -6.50
C ARG A 118 2.94 9.72 -7.87
N HIS A 119 2.23 9.02 -8.73
CA HIS A 119 2.05 9.41 -10.13
C HIS A 119 0.68 10.05 -10.37
N ALA A 120 0.66 11.19 -11.06
CA ALA A 120 -0.55 11.92 -11.44
C ALA A 120 -1.23 11.29 -12.68
N LEU A 121 -1.64 10.03 -12.53
CA LEU A 121 -2.20 9.20 -13.62
C LEU A 121 -3.72 9.10 -13.61
N VAL A 122 -4.42 9.71 -12.65
CA VAL A 122 -5.87 9.87 -12.79
C VAL A 122 -6.15 10.81 -13.96
N ASP A 123 -6.98 10.37 -14.89
CA ASP A 123 -7.51 11.19 -15.98
C ASP A 123 -8.76 11.90 -15.47
N TYR A 124 -8.57 13.08 -14.87
CA TYR A 124 -9.67 13.87 -14.30
C TYR A 124 -10.65 14.40 -15.36
N ASP A 125 -10.24 14.51 -16.62
CA ASP A 125 -11.13 14.96 -17.71
C ASP A 125 -12.13 13.86 -18.12
N LYS A 126 -11.74 12.58 -17.94
CA LYS A 126 -12.57 11.41 -18.28
C LYS A 126 -13.18 10.71 -17.06
N SER A 127 -12.65 10.97 -15.87
CA SER A 127 -13.19 10.46 -14.61
C SER A 127 -14.41 11.25 -14.19
N GLU A 128 -15.29 10.61 -13.44
CA GLU A 128 -16.46 11.26 -12.84
C GLU A 128 -16.32 11.19 -11.32
N TYR A 129 -16.39 12.33 -10.65
CA TYR A 129 -16.16 12.44 -9.22
C TYR A 129 -16.84 13.66 -8.63
N LEU A 130 -17.11 13.61 -7.33
CA LEU A 130 -17.60 14.71 -6.53
C LEU A 130 -16.45 15.28 -5.72
N THR A 131 -16.35 16.61 -5.68
CA THR A 131 -15.39 17.31 -4.85
C THR A 131 -16.07 17.87 -3.61
N ARG A 132 -15.32 18.00 -2.51
CA ARG A 132 -15.71 18.82 -1.36
C ARG A 132 -14.68 19.89 -1.09
N GLU A 133 -15.14 21.05 -0.63
CA GLU A 133 -14.25 22.13 -0.20
C GLU A 133 -13.57 21.76 1.11
N VAL A 134 -12.31 22.18 1.25
CA VAL A 134 -11.61 22.10 2.53
C VAL A 134 -12.16 23.20 3.45
N PRO A 135 -12.66 22.86 4.66
CA PRO A 135 -13.04 23.88 5.63
C PRO A 135 -11.86 24.80 5.93
N SER A 136 -12.09 26.11 5.96
CA SER A 136 -11.05 27.14 6.13
C SER A 136 -10.22 27.03 7.43
N ASN A 137 -10.66 26.22 8.39
CA ASN A 137 -9.99 25.94 9.65
C ASN A 137 -9.13 24.66 9.64
N ALA A 138 -9.11 23.91 8.54
CA ALA A 138 -8.31 22.70 8.44
C ALA A 138 -6.83 23.05 8.30
N LYS A 139 -5.97 22.52 9.18
CA LYS A 139 -4.49 22.56 9.05
C LYS A 139 -3.97 21.67 7.92
N LEU A 140 -4.77 21.43 6.89
CA LEU A 140 -4.36 20.71 5.70
C LEU A 140 -3.83 21.77 4.72
N LYS A 141 -2.53 21.70 4.39
CA LYS A 141 -1.95 22.48 3.28
C LYS A 141 -2.43 21.91 1.94
N VAL A 142 -3.73 21.99 1.71
CA VAL A 142 -4.37 21.57 0.46
C VAL A 142 -5.23 22.76 0.05
N ASP A 143 -4.70 23.59 -0.85
CA ASP A 143 -5.45 24.69 -1.41
C ASP A 143 -6.59 24.12 -2.28
N GLY A 144 -7.84 24.53 -2.01
CA GLY A 144 -8.99 24.27 -2.88
C GLY A 144 -9.92 23.11 -2.46
N SER A 145 -10.39 22.36 -3.46
CA SER A 145 -11.33 21.25 -3.34
C SER A 145 -10.62 19.91 -3.58
N PHE A 146 -11.09 18.84 -2.94
CA PHE A 146 -10.55 17.49 -3.14
C PHE A 146 -11.64 16.51 -3.49
N VAL A 147 -11.24 15.41 -4.15
CA VAL A 147 -12.16 14.32 -4.48
C VAL A 147 -12.69 13.70 -3.20
N ASP A 148 -13.97 13.91 -2.95
CA ASP A 148 -14.69 13.27 -1.87
C ASP A 148 -15.13 11.86 -2.26
N LYS A 149 -15.59 11.72 -3.51
CA LYS A 149 -16.15 10.47 -4.03
C LYS A 149 -15.84 10.32 -5.51
N TYR A 150 -15.34 9.14 -5.89
CA TYR A 150 -15.34 8.71 -7.29
C TYR A 150 -16.69 8.07 -7.64
N ILE A 151 -17.20 8.39 -8.82
CA ILE A 151 -18.32 7.71 -9.49
C ILE A 151 -17.76 6.80 -10.58
N ARG A 152 -16.79 7.31 -11.34
CA ARG A 152 -16.04 6.57 -12.35
C ARG A 152 -14.56 6.97 -12.28
N LEU A 153 -13.67 5.97 -12.20
CA LEU A 153 -12.23 6.18 -12.22
C LEU A 153 -11.66 5.80 -13.59
N VAL A 154 -10.97 6.74 -14.23
CA VAL A 154 -10.23 6.50 -15.48
C VAL A 154 -8.77 6.90 -15.25
N LEU A 155 -7.85 6.05 -15.71
CA LEU A 155 -6.42 6.34 -15.66
C LEU A 155 -5.91 6.75 -17.05
N LYS A 156 -4.92 7.62 -17.07
CA LYS A 156 -4.14 7.97 -18.25
C LYS A 156 -3.31 6.76 -18.69
N ASP A 157 -2.96 6.72 -19.97
CA ASP A 157 -2.01 5.74 -20.46
C ASP A 157 -0.62 5.98 -19.85
N THR A 158 0.05 4.88 -19.53
CA THR A 158 1.40 4.83 -18.98
C THR A 158 2.03 3.49 -19.35
N ASP A 159 3.35 3.43 -19.31
CA ASP A 159 4.15 2.21 -19.50
C ASP A 159 4.51 1.51 -18.18
N LEU A 160 4.09 2.08 -17.04
CA LEU A 160 4.30 1.50 -15.72
C LEU A 160 3.41 0.28 -15.50
N ASP A 161 4.00 -0.80 -15.01
CA ASP A 161 3.32 -2.05 -14.68
C ASP A 161 2.85 -2.10 -13.22
N LEU A 162 3.49 -1.33 -12.32
CA LEU A 162 3.10 -1.23 -10.91
C LEU A 162 3.41 0.17 -10.38
N PHE A 163 2.41 0.88 -9.86
CA PHE A 163 2.56 2.27 -9.39
C PHE A 163 1.57 2.63 -8.28
N GLN A 164 1.76 3.80 -7.66
CA GLN A 164 0.82 4.41 -6.72
C GLN A 164 0.35 5.77 -7.24
N LEU A 165 -0.94 6.06 -7.08
CA LEU A 165 -1.57 7.28 -7.58
C LEU A 165 -1.36 8.47 -6.64
N ASN A 166 -1.11 9.64 -7.22
CA ASN A 166 -1.07 10.90 -6.48
C ASN A 166 -2.49 11.44 -6.27
N ASP A 167 -3.24 10.76 -5.42
CA ASP A 167 -4.62 11.10 -5.07
C ASP A 167 -4.86 10.73 -3.59
N LEU A 168 -5.63 11.54 -2.85
CA LEU A 168 -5.83 11.34 -1.41
C LEU A 168 -6.62 10.06 -1.06
N LYS A 169 -7.57 9.67 -1.90
CA LYS A 169 -8.43 8.49 -1.68
C LYS A 169 -7.77 7.22 -2.19
N LEU A 170 -6.95 7.33 -3.24
CA LEU A 170 -6.32 6.19 -3.92
C LEU A 170 -4.85 5.97 -3.53
N GLY A 171 -4.21 6.98 -2.93
CA GLY A 171 -2.77 7.03 -2.72
C GLY A 171 -2.21 6.09 -1.65
N ARG A 172 -3.05 5.24 -1.04
CA ARG A 172 -2.60 4.14 -0.18
C ARG A 172 -2.48 2.80 -0.92
N TYR A 173 -3.06 2.69 -2.12
CA TYR A 173 -3.09 1.43 -2.87
C TYR A 173 -2.01 1.40 -3.94
N LEU A 174 -1.63 0.19 -4.34
CA LEU A 174 -0.88 -0.03 -5.58
C LEU A 174 -1.85 -0.32 -6.72
N PHE A 175 -1.45 0.07 -7.92
CA PHE A 175 -2.14 -0.22 -9.17
C PHE A 175 -1.22 -1.05 -10.05
N GLY A 176 -1.68 -2.22 -10.47
CA GLY A 176 -0.92 -3.16 -11.28
C GLY A 176 -1.52 -3.33 -12.68
N SER A 177 -0.69 -3.48 -13.70
CA SER A 177 -1.10 -3.86 -15.05
C SER A 177 -1.57 -5.32 -15.11
N GLU A 178 -2.24 -5.71 -16.20
CA GLU A 178 -2.55 -7.13 -16.48
C GLU A 178 -1.29 -8.00 -16.51
N LYS A 179 -0.16 -7.45 -16.97
CA LYS A 179 1.13 -8.15 -17.00
C LYS A 179 1.60 -8.46 -15.58
N PHE A 180 1.55 -7.48 -14.67
CA PHE A 180 1.91 -7.72 -13.26
C PHE A 180 0.98 -8.73 -12.60
N LYS A 181 -0.34 -8.59 -12.79
CA LYS A 181 -1.34 -9.54 -12.30
C LYS A 181 -1.02 -10.97 -12.76
N SER A 182 -0.71 -11.16 -14.05
CA SER A 182 -0.36 -12.47 -14.61
C SER A 182 0.89 -13.07 -13.97
N LEU A 183 1.89 -12.26 -13.60
CA LEU A 183 3.08 -12.73 -12.88
C LEU A 183 2.73 -13.19 -11.46
N CYS A 184 1.92 -12.39 -10.75
CA CYS A 184 1.45 -12.73 -9.42
C CYS A 184 0.65 -14.04 -9.40
N GLU A 185 -0.23 -14.24 -10.39
CA GLU A 185 -1.02 -15.47 -10.53
C GLU A 185 -0.14 -16.68 -10.84
N LYS A 186 0.81 -16.56 -11.79
CA LYS A 186 1.78 -17.62 -12.10
C LYS A 186 2.65 -17.99 -10.90
N GLY A 187 3.04 -17.00 -10.10
CA GLY A 187 3.79 -17.18 -8.86
C GLY A 187 2.96 -17.71 -7.69
N ASN A 188 1.63 -17.84 -7.87
CA ASN A 188 0.67 -18.19 -6.82
C ASN A 188 0.76 -17.28 -5.59
N LEU A 189 0.94 -15.98 -5.80
CA LEU A 189 1.04 -14.99 -4.74
C LEU A 189 -0.29 -14.87 -3.99
N LYS A 190 -0.21 -14.84 -2.67
CA LYS A 190 -1.36 -14.84 -1.76
C LYS A 190 -1.65 -13.47 -1.20
N GLY A 191 -2.90 -13.27 -0.80
CA GLY A 191 -3.34 -12.08 -0.08
C GLY A 191 -3.63 -10.85 -0.95
N ILE A 192 -3.54 -10.99 -2.27
CA ILE A 192 -3.89 -9.94 -3.22
C ILE A 192 -5.28 -10.22 -3.79
N GLN A 193 -6.12 -9.19 -3.85
CA GLN A 193 -7.28 -9.14 -4.73
C GLN A 193 -7.03 -8.04 -5.76
N PHE A 194 -7.08 -8.41 -7.04
CA PHE A 194 -6.97 -7.48 -8.16
C PHE A 194 -8.35 -6.94 -8.50
N MET A 195 -8.62 -5.71 -8.10
CA MET A 195 -9.91 -5.05 -8.31
C MET A 195 -9.91 -4.28 -9.64
N GLU A 196 -10.91 -4.54 -10.46
CA GLU A 196 -11.12 -3.76 -11.69
C GLU A 196 -11.46 -2.30 -11.36
N LEU A 197 -10.97 -1.35 -12.17
CA LEU A 197 -11.16 0.08 -11.92
C LEU A 197 -12.64 0.49 -11.80
N GLU A 198 -13.53 -0.20 -12.51
CA GLU A 198 -14.99 0.03 -12.46
C GLU A 198 -15.59 -0.28 -11.08
N LEU A 199 -14.96 -1.15 -10.30
CA LEU A 199 -15.41 -1.54 -8.96
C LEU A 199 -14.81 -0.68 -7.85
N VAL A 200 -13.71 0.03 -8.13
CA VAL A 200 -12.99 0.89 -7.17
C VAL A 200 -13.90 1.92 -6.50
N PRO A 201 -14.74 2.69 -7.23
CA PRO A 201 -15.68 3.64 -6.62
C PRO A 201 -16.55 3.05 -5.51
N ASN A 202 -17.11 1.85 -5.73
CA ASN A 202 -17.99 1.17 -4.78
C ASN A 202 -17.20 0.64 -3.59
N TYR A 203 -16.01 0.08 -3.85
CA TYR A 203 -15.12 -0.40 -2.79
C TYR A 203 -14.72 0.73 -1.84
N LEU A 204 -14.31 1.89 -2.36
CA LEU A 204 -13.90 3.04 -1.54
C LEU A 204 -15.03 3.56 -0.65
N GLN A 205 -16.29 3.40 -1.06
CA GLN A 205 -17.45 3.78 -0.24
C GLN A 205 -17.74 2.78 0.87
N SER A 206 -17.33 1.52 0.71
CA SER A 206 -17.60 0.44 1.67
C SER A 206 -16.66 0.40 2.88
N ILE A 207 -15.56 1.14 2.81
CA ILE A 207 -14.48 1.14 3.81
C ILE A 207 -14.42 2.42 4.66
N VAL A 208 -15.42 3.31 4.52
CA VAL A 208 -15.57 4.58 5.26
C VAL A 208 -16.48 4.40 6.46
#